data_AF-A0A955Z061-F1
#
_entry.id   AF-A0A955Z061-F1
#
_cell.length_a   1.000
_cell.length_b   1.000
_cell.length_c   1.000
_cell.angle_alpha   90.00
_cell.angle_beta   90.00
_cell.angle_gamma   90.00
#
_symmetry.space_group_name_H-M   'P 1'
#
loop_
_entity.id
_entity.type
_entity.pdbx_description
1 polymer ?
#
loop_
_entity_poly.entity_id
_entity_poly.type
_entity_poly.pdbx_seq_one_letter_code
_entity_poly.pdbx_strand_id
1 'polypeptide(L)'
;MTIRGWNEAWSPVFENLGRMRAAWPTRGWSWDSRLTCITSSFTVTQEPQAKTASSFALQQEWTSTTISRAPAPLRTVIERAGGVRAGQLVLSTGPVANLLLYGLWWPWGDNETVSLRVGLADVDPGRELYQRMRDLFGVTL
;
A
#
# COMPACT_ATOMS: atom_id res chain seq x y z
N MET A 1 -11.39 16.65 -3.97
CA MET A 1 -12.75 16.13 -4.21
C MET A 1 -12.99 15.04 -3.19
N THR A 2 -13.86 15.26 -2.20
CA THR A 2 -14.02 14.32 -1.07
C THR A 2 -14.80 13.08 -1.50
N ILE A 3 -14.24 11.89 -1.32
CA ILE A 3 -14.92 10.62 -1.52
C ILE A 3 -16.09 10.50 -0.52
N ARG A 4 -17.33 10.41 -1.01
CA ARG A 4 -18.56 10.41 -0.17
C ARG A 4 -19.20 9.04 0.06
N GLY A 5 -18.81 8.00 -0.68
CA GLY A 5 -19.31 6.63 -0.57
C GLY A 5 -18.63 5.72 -1.58
N TRP A 6 -19.01 4.44 -1.61
CA TRP A 6 -18.53 3.46 -2.59
C TRP A 6 -18.75 3.92 -4.03
N ASN A 7 -17.76 3.67 -4.90
CA ASN A 7 -17.84 3.81 -6.35
C ASN A 7 -17.54 2.45 -6.96
N GLU A 8 -18.42 1.95 -7.83
CA GLU A 8 -18.28 0.64 -8.48
C GLU A 8 -16.99 0.50 -9.29
N ALA A 9 -16.44 1.61 -9.79
CA ALA A 9 -15.14 1.64 -10.46
C ALA A 9 -13.98 1.17 -9.57
N TRP A 10 -14.17 1.10 -8.25
CA TRP A 10 -13.17 0.59 -7.30
C TRP A 10 -13.27 -0.92 -7.06
N SER A 11 -14.31 -1.62 -7.55
CA SER A 11 -14.40 -3.08 -7.39
C SER A 11 -13.14 -3.80 -7.90
N PRO A 12 -12.65 -3.51 -9.12
CA PRO A 12 -11.44 -4.18 -9.62
C PRO A 12 -10.19 -3.88 -8.78
N VAL A 13 -10.15 -2.71 -8.14
CA VAL A 13 -9.06 -2.33 -7.24
C VAL A 13 -9.04 -3.22 -5.98
N PHE A 14 -10.21 -3.44 -5.38
CA PHE A 14 -10.34 -4.31 -4.19
C PHE A 14 -10.19 -5.79 -4.53
N GLU A 15 -10.65 -6.24 -5.70
CA GLU A 15 -10.39 -7.59 -6.20
C GLU A 15 -8.89 -7.85 -6.36
N ASN A 16 -8.16 -6.90 -6.93
CA ASN A 16 -6.71 -6.97 -7.06
C ASN A 16 -5.98 -6.97 -5.71
N LEU A 17 -6.46 -6.19 -4.73
CA LEU A 17 -5.97 -6.29 -3.35
C LEU A 17 -6.22 -7.67 -2.74
N GLY A 18 -7.37 -8.29 -3.02
CA GLY A 18 -7.66 -9.66 -2.60
C GLY A 18 -6.69 -10.68 -3.20
N ARG A 19 -6.34 -10.53 -4.49
CA ARG A 19 -5.32 -11.35 -5.16
C ARG A 19 -3.93 -11.13 -4.55
N MET A 20 -3.55 -9.87 -4.30
CA MET A 20 -2.30 -9.54 -3.61
C MET A 20 -2.23 -10.22 -2.23
N ARG A 21 -3.29 -10.13 -1.43
CA ARG A 21 -3.38 -10.78 -0.12
C ARG A 21 -3.23 -12.30 -0.24
N ALA A 22 -3.93 -12.93 -1.17
CA ALA A 22 -3.92 -14.39 -1.35
C ALA A 22 -2.55 -14.92 -1.80
N ALA A 23 -1.82 -14.14 -2.60
CA ALA A 23 -0.48 -14.49 -3.09
C ALA A 23 0.66 -14.10 -2.12
N TRP A 24 0.37 -13.34 -1.07
CA TRP A 24 1.37 -12.81 -0.14
C TRP A 24 2.16 -13.94 0.54
N PRO A 25 3.51 -13.84 0.65
CA PRO A 25 4.34 -14.93 1.17
C PRO A 25 4.12 -15.24 2.66
N THR A 26 3.57 -14.29 3.41
CA THR A 26 3.30 -14.46 4.85
C THR A 26 1.81 -14.34 5.12
N ARG A 27 1.33 -15.01 6.18
CA ARG A 27 -0.09 -14.94 6.58
C ARG A 27 -0.40 -13.75 7.51
N GLY A 28 0.63 -13.06 7.99
CA GLY A 28 0.50 -11.99 8.98
C GLY A 28 0.31 -10.63 8.32
N TRP A 29 -0.94 -10.16 8.28
CA TRP A 29 -1.26 -8.75 8.11
C TRP A 29 -1.71 -8.19 9.45
N SER A 30 -1.36 -6.94 9.73
CA SER A 30 -1.86 -6.21 10.89
C SER A 30 -2.26 -4.79 10.48
N TRP A 31 -2.93 -4.08 11.38
CA TRP A 31 -3.28 -2.68 11.19
C TRP A 31 -2.24 -1.78 11.87
N ASP A 32 -1.73 -0.79 11.15
CA ASP A 32 -0.91 0.29 11.69
C ASP A 32 -1.77 1.55 11.85
N SER A 33 -2.17 1.83 13.09
CA SER A 33 -3.01 2.98 13.43
C SER A 33 -2.29 4.33 13.29
N ARG A 34 -0.96 4.35 13.34
CA ARG A 34 -0.17 5.59 13.22
C ARG A 34 -0.22 6.12 11.79
N LEU A 35 -0.22 5.21 10.83
CA LEU A 35 -0.23 5.53 9.40
C LEU A 35 -1.57 5.21 8.73
N THR A 36 -2.54 4.68 9.48
CA THR A 36 -3.86 4.25 8.96
C THR A 36 -3.69 3.37 7.72
N CYS A 37 -2.99 2.26 7.88
CA CYS A 37 -2.67 1.35 6.79
C CYS A 37 -2.57 -0.10 7.26
N ILE A 38 -2.72 -1.05 6.34
CA ILE A 38 -2.36 -2.45 6.62
C ILE A 38 -0.84 -2.59 6.53
N THR A 39 -0.26 -3.48 7.32
CA THR A 39 1.17 -3.76 7.28
C THR A 39 1.42 -5.26 7.32
N SER A 40 2.49 -5.68 6.67
CA SER A 40 3.03 -7.03 6.76
C SER A 40 4.54 -6.97 6.63
N SER A 41 5.23 -7.94 7.23
CA SER A 41 6.67 -8.12 7.07
C SER A 41 6.96 -9.49 6.46
N PHE A 42 8.09 -9.58 5.77
CA PHE A 42 8.61 -10.79 5.13
C PHE A 42 10.14 -10.72 5.09
N THR A 43 10.76 -11.86 4.84
CA THR A 43 12.22 -11.96 4.75
C THR A 43 12.72 -11.63 3.34
N VAL A 44 13.97 -11.19 3.20
CA VAL A 44 14.61 -10.95 1.88
C VAL A 44 14.54 -12.17 0.94
N THR A 45 14.51 -13.39 1.48
CA THR A 45 14.33 -14.64 0.69
C THR A 45 12.94 -14.74 0.05
N GLN A 46 11.93 -14.09 0.64
CA GLN A 46 10.55 -14.07 0.15
C GLN A 46 10.27 -12.87 -0.77
N GLU A 47 11.24 -11.97 -0.96
CA GLU A 47 11.09 -10.75 -1.78
C GLU A 47 10.57 -11.02 -3.19
N PRO A 48 11.05 -12.03 -3.96
CA PRO A 48 10.50 -12.30 -5.30
C PRO A 48 9.00 -12.62 -5.28
N GLN A 49 8.54 -13.37 -4.28
CA GLN A 49 7.12 -13.69 -4.11
C GLN A 49 6.32 -12.45 -3.67
N ALA A 50 6.85 -11.66 -2.73
CA ALA A 50 6.22 -10.41 -2.29
C ALA A 50 6.11 -9.38 -3.44
N LYS A 51 7.11 -9.27 -4.32
CA LYS A 51 7.05 -8.41 -5.52
C LYS A 51 5.98 -8.88 -6.49
N THR A 52 5.95 -10.18 -6.76
CA THR A 52 4.91 -10.80 -7.61
C THR A 52 3.52 -10.53 -7.06
N ALA A 53 3.31 -10.75 -5.76
CA ALA A 53 2.03 -10.49 -5.10
C ALA A 53 1.65 -9.01 -5.15
N SER A 54 2.59 -8.10 -4.83
CA SER A 54 2.37 -6.65 -4.85
C SER A 54 1.91 -6.16 -6.22
N SER A 55 2.47 -6.73 -7.30
CA SER A 55 2.16 -6.31 -8.68
C SER A 55 0.68 -6.50 -9.07
N PHE A 56 -0.06 -7.38 -8.39
CA PHE A 56 -1.51 -7.52 -8.63
C PHE A 56 -2.26 -6.22 -8.35
N ALA A 57 -1.89 -5.50 -7.29
CA ALA A 57 -2.59 -4.31 -6.83
C ALA A 57 -1.80 -3.01 -7.03
N LEU A 58 -0.47 -3.05 -7.00
CA LEU A 58 0.39 -1.86 -6.98
C LEU A 58 1.39 -1.93 -8.14
N GLN A 59 0.97 -1.45 -9.31
CA GLN A 59 1.71 -1.64 -10.57
C GLN A 59 2.75 -0.55 -10.84
N GLN A 60 2.62 0.61 -10.21
CA GLN A 60 3.56 1.71 -10.37
C GLN A 60 4.61 1.70 -9.27
N GLU A 61 5.84 2.04 -9.64
CA GLU A 61 7.00 2.00 -8.77
C GLU A 61 7.71 3.36 -8.75
N TRP A 62 8.08 3.83 -7.56
CA TRP A 62 8.74 5.09 -7.32
C TRP A 62 9.91 4.92 -6.35
N THR A 63 11.04 5.49 -6.73
CA THR A 63 12.28 5.50 -5.94
C THR A 63 12.58 6.93 -5.48
N SER A 64 13.61 7.11 -4.66
CA SER A 64 14.08 8.44 -4.25
C SER A 64 14.40 9.37 -5.43
N THR A 65 14.76 8.84 -6.60
CA THR A 65 15.08 9.64 -7.80
C THR A 65 13.88 9.91 -8.68
N THR A 66 12.83 9.08 -8.63
CA THR A 66 11.65 9.22 -9.50
C THR A 66 10.44 9.80 -8.80
N ILE A 67 10.45 9.89 -7.46
CA ILE A 67 9.28 10.26 -6.67
C ILE A 67 8.77 11.69 -6.93
N SER A 68 9.60 12.59 -7.42
CA SER A 68 9.19 13.93 -7.83
C SER A 68 8.11 13.92 -8.93
N ARG A 69 8.00 12.83 -9.70
CA ARG A 69 7.02 12.64 -10.77
C ARG A 69 5.73 11.93 -10.32
N ALA A 70 5.67 11.49 -9.07
CA ALA A 70 4.50 10.79 -8.55
C ALA A 70 3.27 11.71 -8.41
N PRO A 71 2.05 11.16 -8.44
CA PRO A 71 0.83 11.91 -8.17
C PRO A 71 0.92 12.70 -6.87
N ALA A 72 0.38 13.92 -6.84
CA ALA A 72 0.46 14.80 -5.68
C ALA A 72 -0.04 14.15 -4.37
N PRO A 73 -1.17 13.40 -4.33
CA PRO A 73 -1.60 12.70 -3.13
C PRO A 73 -0.57 11.72 -2.58
N LEU A 74 0.16 11.03 -3.46
CA LEU A 74 1.21 10.09 -3.07
C LEU A 74 2.43 10.81 -2.48
N ARG A 75 2.85 11.91 -3.11
CA ARG A 75 3.95 12.73 -2.60
C ARG A 75 3.66 13.25 -1.19
N THR A 76 2.45 13.73 -0.93
CA THR A 76 2.02 14.17 0.40
C THR A 76 2.11 13.05 1.45
N VAL A 77 1.70 11.82 1.10
CA VAL A 77 1.83 10.65 2.02
C VAL A 77 3.29 10.39 2.36
N ILE A 78 4.17 10.45 1.36
CA ILE A 78 5.59 10.15 1.51
C ILE A 78 6.33 11.22 2.31
N GLU A 79 6.01 12.49 2.07
CA GLU A 79 6.54 13.60 2.86
C GLU A 79 6.19 13.43 4.34
N ARG A 80 4.95 13.05 4.65
CA ARG A 80 4.52 12.72 6.03
C ARG A 80 5.22 11.49 6.61
N ALA A 81 5.60 10.53 5.75
CA ALA A 81 6.37 9.35 6.14
C ALA A 81 7.88 9.63 6.29
N GLY A 82 8.34 10.87 6.06
CA GLY A 82 9.75 11.26 6.19
C GLY A 82 10.60 11.07 4.93
N GLY A 83 9.96 10.95 3.76
CA GLY A 83 10.63 10.79 2.46
C GLY A 83 10.96 9.35 2.09
N VAL A 84 11.66 9.19 0.95
CA VAL A 84 12.15 7.88 0.46
C VAL A 84 13.68 7.86 0.56
N ARG A 85 14.22 6.90 1.31
CA ARG A 85 15.67 6.68 1.45
C ARG A 85 16.18 5.69 0.40
N ALA A 86 17.49 5.61 0.26
CA ALA A 86 18.13 4.59 -0.59
C ALA A 86 17.69 3.18 -0.15
N GLY A 87 17.34 2.33 -1.12
CA GLY A 87 16.83 0.96 -0.88
C GLY A 87 15.35 0.88 -0.50
N GLN A 88 14.67 1.99 -0.23
CA GLN A 88 13.22 2.01 -0.04
C GLN A 88 12.50 2.18 -1.37
N LEU A 89 11.31 1.58 -1.45
CA LEU A 89 10.51 1.59 -2.66
C LEU A 89 9.06 1.94 -2.35
N VAL A 90 8.53 2.92 -3.08
CA VAL A 90 7.12 3.28 -3.02
C VAL A 90 6.42 2.63 -4.20
N LEU A 91 5.31 1.97 -3.91
CA LEU A 91 4.43 1.38 -4.91
C LEU A 91 3.11 2.14 -4.94
N SER A 92 2.41 2.14 -6.07
CA SER A 92 1.04 2.67 -6.13
C SER A 92 0.20 2.02 -7.22
N THR A 93 -1.12 2.14 -7.11
CA THR A 93 -1.98 1.92 -8.28
C THR A 93 -1.79 3.04 -9.32
N GLY A 94 -2.33 2.84 -10.52
CA GLY A 94 -2.81 3.96 -11.34
C GLY A 94 -3.94 4.73 -10.65
N PRO A 95 -4.21 6.00 -11.02
CA PRO A 95 -5.40 6.70 -10.55
C PRO A 95 -6.66 6.01 -11.11
N VAL A 96 -7.51 5.47 -10.24
CA VAL A 96 -8.78 4.83 -10.63
C VAL A 96 -9.93 5.57 -9.96
N ALA A 97 -10.69 6.35 -10.74
CA ALA A 97 -11.80 7.16 -10.23
C ALA A 97 -11.43 7.96 -8.95
N ASN A 98 -10.28 8.64 -8.99
CA ASN A 98 -9.68 9.43 -7.89
C ASN A 98 -9.25 8.62 -6.65
N LEU A 99 -9.28 7.29 -6.68
CA LEU A 99 -8.68 6.44 -5.67
C LEU A 99 -7.23 6.13 -6.03
N LEU A 100 -6.35 6.25 -5.04
CA LEU A 100 -4.94 5.92 -5.17
C LEU A 100 -4.51 5.07 -3.96
N LEU A 101 -4.20 3.80 -4.22
CA LEU A 101 -3.52 2.96 -3.24
C LEU A 101 -2.03 3.24 -3.29
N TYR A 102 -1.37 3.21 -2.14
CA TYR A 102 0.08 3.27 -2.02
C TYR A 102 0.60 2.06 -1.25
N GLY A 103 1.83 1.66 -1.53
CA GLY A 103 2.62 0.67 -0.80
C GLY A 103 3.96 1.27 -0.39
N LEU A 104 4.37 1.09 0.86
CA LEU A 104 5.67 1.50 1.36
C LEU A 104 6.50 0.24 1.67
N TRP A 105 7.38 -0.15 0.74
CA TRP A 105 8.31 -1.28 0.83
C TRP A 105 9.66 -0.92 1.48
N TRP A 106 9.74 -1.08 2.81
CA TRP A 106 10.79 -0.52 3.65
C TRP A 106 11.64 -1.65 4.25
N PRO A 107 12.91 -1.83 3.80
CA PRO A 107 13.89 -2.67 4.48
C PRO A 107 14.26 -2.11 5.85
N TRP A 108 14.49 -2.98 6.84
CA TRP A 108 14.78 -2.57 8.22
C TRP A 108 16.26 -2.24 8.45
N GLY A 109 17.14 -2.60 7.51
CA GLY A 109 18.59 -2.39 7.61
C GLY A 109 19.34 -3.51 8.34
N ASP A 110 18.62 -4.55 8.77
CA ASP A 110 19.16 -5.81 9.31
C ASP A 110 19.57 -6.82 8.22
N ASN A 111 19.42 -6.45 6.95
CA ASN A 111 19.61 -7.30 5.77
C ASN A 111 18.72 -8.55 5.71
N GLU A 112 17.68 -8.62 6.55
CA GLU A 112 16.82 -9.80 6.64
C GLU A 112 15.35 -9.43 6.50
N THR A 113 14.91 -8.35 7.14
CA THR A 113 13.50 -8.00 7.27
C THR A 113 13.11 -6.85 6.35
N VAL A 114 12.01 -7.05 5.63
CA VAL A 114 11.35 -6.02 4.84
C VAL A 114 9.90 -5.91 5.30
N SER A 115 9.40 -4.68 5.41
CA SER A 115 7.99 -4.41 5.67
C SER A 115 7.32 -3.76 4.48
N LEU A 116 6.08 -4.16 4.19
CA LEU A 116 5.19 -3.48 3.27
C LEU A 116 4.03 -2.86 4.07
N ARG A 117 3.80 -1.56 3.89
CA ARG A 117 2.61 -0.86 4.39
C ARG A 117 1.73 -0.42 3.24
N VAL A 118 0.45 -0.79 3.22
CA VAL A 118 -0.47 -0.44 2.13
C VAL A 118 -1.62 0.41 2.66
N GLY A 119 -1.89 1.54 2.01
CA GLY A 119 -2.95 2.46 2.42
C GLY A 119 -3.56 3.22 1.25
N LEU A 120 -4.49 4.11 1.58
CA LEU A 120 -5.19 4.96 0.61
C LEU A 120 -4.67 6.40 0.73
N ALA A 121 -4.28 7.01 -0.39
CA ALA A 121 -3.82 8.39 -0.38
C ALA A 121 -5.01 9.36 -0.45
N ASP A 122 -4.98 10.39 0.40
CA ASP A 122 -6.00 11.47 0.45
C ASP A 122 -7.44 10.98 0.68
N VAL A 123 -7.59 9.85 1.39
CA VAL A 123 -8.88 9.32 1.84
C VAL A 123 -8.99 9.50 3.35
N ASP A 124 -10.16 9.97 3.81
CA ASP A 124 -10.44 10.10 5.24
C ASP A 124 -10.50 8.70 5.90
N PRO A 125 -9.72 8.45 6.98
CA PRO A 125 -9.68 7.18 7.72
C PRO A 125 -11.04 6.65 8.18
N GLY A 126 -12.00 7.52 8.47
CA GLY A 126 -13.34 7.18 8.93
C GLY A 126 -14.29 6.72 7.81
N ARG A 127 -13.81 6.64 6.56
CA ARG A 127 -14.62 6.25 5.41
C ARG A 127 -14.76 4.74 5.29
N GLU A 128 -15.89 4.33 4.71
CA GLU A 128 -16.24 2.95 4.35
C GLU A 128 -15.09 2.19 3.65
N LEU A 129 -14.28 2.89 2.85
CA LEU A 129 -13.13 2.31 2.13
C LEU A 129 -12.11 1.65 3.05
N TYR A 130 -11.76 2.29 4.17
CA TYR A 130 -10.81 1.72 5.12
C TYR A 130 -11.43 0.57 5.92
N GLN A 131 -12.75 0.58 6.13
CA GLN A 131 -13.44 -0.59 6.69
C GLN A 131 -13.36 -1.78 5.73
N ARG A 132 -13.74 -1.59 4.46
CA ARG A 132 -13.63 -2.64 3.43
C ARG A 132 -12.21 -3.17 3.27
N MET A 133 -11.21 -2.29 3.36
CA MET A 133 -9.80 -2.69 3.29
C MET A 133 -9.41 -3.53 4.52
N ARG A 134 -9.81 -3.14 5.73
CA ARG A 134 -9.56 -3.93 6.94
C ARG A 134 -10.23 -5.30 6.89
N ASP A 135 -11.49 -5.35 6.47
CA ASP A 135 -12.26 -6.59 6.33
C ASP A 135 -11.61 -7.52 5.30
N LEU A 136 -11.18 -6.97 4.15
CA LEU A 136 -10.50 -7.73 3.10
C LEU A 136 -9.21 -8.39 3.59
N PHE A 137 -8.46 -7.72 4.46
CA PHE A 137 -7.22 -8.23 5.04
C PHE A 137 -7.42 -9.02 6.33
N GLY A 138 -8.63 -8.99 6.90
CA GLY A 138 -8.97 -9.66 8.16
C GLY A 138 -8.25 -9.05 9.36
N VAL A 139 -8.05 -7.73 9.37
CA VAL A 139 -7.34 -7.01 10.44
C VAL A 139 -8.31 -6.12 11.22
N THR A 140 -8.19 -6.12 12.55
CA THR A 140 -8.99 -5.26 13.45
C THR A 140 -8.15 -4.11 14.00
N LEU A 141 -8.83 -3.10 14.56
CA LEU A 141 -8.20 -2.01 15.31
C LEU A 141 -7.60 -2.50 16.63
#